data_AF-A0A2N2L2N1-F1
#
_entry.id   AF-A0A2N2L2N1-F1
#
_cell.length_a   1.000
_cell.length_b   1.000
_cell.length_c   1.000
_cell.angle_alpha   90.00
_cell.angle_beta   90.00
_cell.angle_gamma   90.00
#
_symmetry.space_group_name_H-M   'P 1'
#
loop_
_entity.id
_entity.type
_entity.pdbx_description
1 polymer ?
#
loop_
_entity_poly.entity_id
_entity_poly.type
_entity_poly.pdbx_seq_one_letter_code
_entity_poly.pdbx_strand_id
1 'polypeptide(L)'
;MKRYLLILLILLAMSSLPAWELSRPAKAGALSAVLPGGGQIYNKQFVKAGLVIGIQGFLIGSAIHHDNKRDDYRSLASSTSDPFDQQYYDILAKDYSDKLRSDFWWMGITAALSVIDAWVDAHLVDFDRERDRIHMKFDGEQIILSLEF
;
A
#
# COMPACT_ATOMS: atom_id res chain seq x y z
N MET A 1 6.85 9.36 23.19
CA MET A 1 5.49 9.13 23.73
C MET A 1 4.38 9.57 22.77
N LYS A 2 4.35 10.82 22.26
CA LYS A 2 3.28 11.32 21.37
C LYS A 2 3.14 10.57 20.02
N ARG A 3 4.23 9.96 19.52
CA ARG A 3 4.29 9.27 18.21
C ARG A 3 3.50 7.95 18.17
N TYR A 4 3.58 7.18 19.26
CA TYR A 4 2.84 5.92 19.41
C TYR A 4 1.38 6.14 19.82
N LEU A 5 1.08 7.29 20.43
CA LEU A 5 -0.28 7.69 20.82
C LEU A 5 -1.18 7.92 19.59
N LEU A 6 -0.62 8.49 18.52
CA LEU A 6 -1.31 8.67 17.23
C LEU A 6 -1.63 7.35 16.55
N ILE A 7 -0.68 6.41 16.56
CA ILE A 7 -0.87 5.05 16.03
C ILE A 7 -1.96 4.30 16.83
N LEU A 8 -1.93 4.43 18.16
CA LEU A 8 -2.93 3.82 19.04
C LEU A 8 -4.33 4.46 18.88
N LEU A 9 -4.40 5.78 18.67
CA LEU A 9 -5.64 6.51 18.40
C LEU A 9 -6.24 6.14 17.04
N ILE A 10 -5.40 5.95 16.02
CA ILE A 10 -5.82 5.47 14.70
C ILE A 10 -6.36 4.04 14.84
N LEU A 11 -5.66 3.15 15.56
CA LEU A 11 -6.11 1.78 15.83
C LEU A 11 -7.44 1.73 16.61
N LEU A 12 -7.65 2.63 17.59
CA LEU A 12 -8.86 2.69 18.42
C LEU A 12 -10.04 3.33 17.67
N ALA A 13 -9.79 4.30 16.79
CA ALA A 13 -10.82 4.88 15.92
C ALA A 13 -11.31 3.86 14.88
N MET A 14 -10.47 2.90 14.47
CA MET A 14 -10.82 1.86 13.51
C MET A 14 -11.69 0.74 14.10
N SER A 15 -11.61 0.47 15.41
CA SER A 15 -12.47 -0.53 16.06
C SER A 15 -13.92 -0.04 16.25
N SER A 16 -14.18 1.26 16.04
CA SER A 16 -15.48 1.90 16.20
C SER A 16 -16.14 2.31 14.89
N LEU A 17 -15.51 2.07 13.73
CA LEU A 17 -16.18 2.24 12.45
C LEU A 17 -17.18 1.10 12.24
N PRO A 18 -18.45 1.39 11.92
CA PRO A 18 -19.48 0.37 11.74
C PRO A 18 -19.13 -0.44 10.48
N ALA A 19 -18.44 -1.56 10.69
CA ALA A 19 -17.93 -2.47 9.67
C ALA A 19 -19.03 -3.29 8.96
N TRP A 20 -20.26 -2.75 8.84
CA TRP A 20 -21.47 -3.53 8.58
C TRP A 20 -22.03 -3.41 7.15
N GLU A 21 -21.65 -2.40 6.36
CA GLU A 21 -22.24 -2.15 5.02
C GLU A 21 -21.21 -2.05 3.87
N LEU A 22 -19.98 -2.57 4.04
CA LEU A 22 -19.01 -2.63 2.94
C LEU A 22 -18.90 -4.05 2.38
N SER A 23 -19.07 -4.18 1.06
CA SER A 23 -18.80 -5.42 0.32
C SER A 23 -17.37 -5.92 0.59
N ARG A 24 -17.14 -7.25 0.48
CA ARG A 24 -15.82 -7.88 0.66
C ARG A 24 -14.66 -7.13 -0.05
N PRO A 25 -14.82 -6.67 -1.31
CA PRO A 25 -13.81 -5.83 -1.99
C PRO A 25 -13.54 -4.49 -1.30
N ALA A 26 -14.57 -3.83 -0.78
CA ALA A 26 -14.40 -2.54 -0.10
C ALA A 26 -13.68 -2.69 1.25
N LYS A 27 -13.86 -3.83 1.95
CA LYS A 27 -13.07 -4.16 3.16
C LYS A 27 -11.61 -4.49 2.82
N ALA A 28 -11.35 -5.22 1.74
CA ALA A 28 -10.00 -5.54 1.29
C ALA A 28 -9.23 -4.28 0.84
N GLY A 29 -9.90 -3.38 0.12
CA GLY A 29 -9.35 -2.08 -0.28
C GLY A 29 -9.05 -1.17 0.92
N ALA A 30 -9.98 -1.09 1.88
CA ALA A 30 -9.77 -0.32 3.11
C ALA A 30 -8.61 -0.88 3.95
N LEU A 31 -8.44 -2.20 4.02
CA LEU A 31 -7.33 -2.83 4.73
C LEU A 31 -5.97 -2.65 4.02
N SER A 32 -5.95 -2.72 2.68
CA SER A 32 -4.76 -2.40 1.86
C SER A 32 -4.34 -0.93 1.97
N ALA A 33 -5.29 -0.02 2.16
CA ALA A 33 -4.99 1.41 2.31
C ALA A 33 -4.32 1.74 3.65
N VAL A 34 -4.51 0.91 4.68
CA VAL A 34 -4.01 1.14 6.04
C VAL A 34 -2.76 0.31 6.34
N LEU A 35 -2.71 -0.93 5.85
CA LEU A 35 -1.55 -1.82 6.01
C LEU A 35 -1.06 -2.28 4.63
N PRO A 36 0.22 -2.04 4.28
CA PRO A 36 0.77 -2.53 3.02
C PRO A 36 0.60 -4.06 2.94
N GLY A 37 -0.06 -4.53 1.88
CA GLY A 37 -0.38 -5.95 1.67
C GLY A 37 -1.66 -6.47 2.36
N GLY A 38 -2.42 -5.63 3.07
CA GLY A 38 -3.60 -6.05 3.85
C GLY A 38 -4.70 -6.74 3.02
N GLY A 39 -5.06 -6.20 1.87
CA GLY A 39 -6.07 -6.80 0.98
C GLY A 39 -5.59 -8.10 0.31
N GLN A 40 -4.29 -8.25 0.07
CA GLN A 40 -3.71 -9.48 -0.47
C GLN A 40 -3.71 -10.60 0.58
N ILE A 41 -3.43 -10.28 1.85
CA ILE A 41 -3.60 -11.22 2.97
C ILE A 41 -5.07 -11.63 3.10
N TYR A 42 -6.01 -10.69 3.00
CA TYR A 42 -7.43 -10.96 3.04
C TYR A 42 -7.88 -11.91 1.90
N ASN A 43 -7.37 -11.69 0.68
CA ASN A 43 -7.60 -12.54 -0.47
C ASN A 43 -6.77 -13.85 -0.47
N LYS A 44 -6.06 -14.18 0.63
CA LYS A 44 -5.16 -15.35 0.79
C LYS A 44 -4.05 -15.45 -0.26
N GLN A 45 -3.68 -14.33 -0.87
CA GLN A 45 -2.61 -14.23 -1.86
C GLN A 45 -1.28 -13.91 -1.17
N PHE A 46 -0.75 -14.86 -0.42
CA PHE A 46 0.42 -14.64 0.46
C PHE A 46 1.70 -14.25 -0.29
N VAL A 47 1.92 -14.77 -1.50
CA VAL A 47 3.09 -14.42 -2.32
C VAL A 47 3.03 -12.95 -2.75
N LYS A 48 1.87 -12.49 -3.23
CA LYS A 48 1.66 -11.08 -3.60
C LYS A 48 1.79 -10.17 -2.37
N ALA A 49 1.18 -10.56 -1.25
CA ALA A 49 1.31 -9.84 0.02
C ALA A 49 2.77 -9.68 0.45
N GLY A 50 3.56 -10.75 0.37
CA GLY A 50 5.00 -10.70 0.67
C GLY A 50 5.76 -9.73 -0.23
N LEU A 51 5.44 -9.71 -1.53
CA LEU A 51 6.06 -8.78 -2.48
C LEU A 51 5.74 -7.32 -2.15
N VAL A 52 4.45 -6.99 -1.89
CA VAL A 52 4.04 -5.62 -1.56
C VAL A 52 4.66 -5.15 -0.25
N ILE A 53 4.67 -6.00 0.78
CA ILE A 53 5.32 -5.71 2.06
C ILE A 53 6.82 -5.50 1.86
N GLY A 54 7.48 -6.33 1.04
CA GLY A 54 8.90 -6.21 0.75
C GLY A 54 9.25 -4.87 0.09
N ILE A 55 8.51 -4.50 -0.96
CA ILE A 55 8.71 -3.23 -1.68
C ILE A 55 8.44 -2.04 -0.75
N GLN A 56 7.31 -2.05 -0.02
CA GLN A 56 6.98 -0.95 0.90
C GLN A 56 7.98 -0.85 2.06
N GLY A 57 8.41 -1.98 2.61
CA GLY A 57 9.43 -2.03 3.66
C GLY A 57 10.76 -1.45 3.18
N PHE A 58 11.18 -1.80 1.95
CA PHE A 58 12.38 -1.23 1.33
C PHE A 58 12.26 0.30 1.17
N LEU A 59 11.14 0.80 0.64
CA LEU A 59 10.94 2.22 0.42
C LEU A 59 10.88 3.02 1.74
N ILE A 60 10.26 2.46 2.79
CA ILE A 60 10.26 3.06 4.13
C ILE A 60 11.69 3.11 4.68
N GLY A 61 12.47 2.03 4.52
CA GLY A 61 13.87 1.99 4.94
C GLY A 61 14.73 3.02 4.19
N SER A 62 14.54 3.13 2.88
CA SER A 62 15.17 4.14 2.01
C SER A 62 14.84 5.55 2.48
N ALA A 63 13.56 5.84 2.71
CA ALA A 63 13.10 7.13 3.19
C ALA A 63 13.74 7.51 4.54
N ILE A 64 13.79 6.59 5.50
CA ILE A 64 14.46 6.84 6.80
C ILE A 64 15.95 7.12 6.60
N HIS A 65 16.62 6.37 5.73
CA HIS A 65 18.04 6.58 5.44
C HIS A 65 18.31 7.96 4.81
N HIS A 66 17.51 8.35 3.82
CA HIS A 66 17.63 9.64 3.16
C HIS A 66 17.26 10.82 4.07
N ASP A 67 16.26 10.65 4.94
CA ASP A 67 15.87 11.63 5.96
C ASP A 67 17.01 11.91 6.94
N ASN A 68 17.64 10.85 7.47
CA ASN A 68 18.81 10.97 8.34
C ASN A 68 19.98 11.65 7.64
N LYS A 69 20.31 11.24 6.42
CA LYS A 69 21.42 11.84 5.65
C LYS A 69 21.19 13.31 5.34
N ARG A 70 19.96 13.68 4.98
CA ARG A 70 19.57 15.08 4.80
C ARG A 70 19.84 15.89 6.06
N ASP A 71 19.44 15.38 7.22
CA ASP A 71 19.60 16.09 8.49
C ASP A 71 21.06 16.16 8.95
N ASP A 72 21.84 15.10 8.72
CA ASP A 72 23.29 15.11 8.92
C ASP A 72 23.92 16.25 8.10
N TYR A 73 23.68 16.30 6.78
CA TYR A 73 24.28 17.33 5.93
C TYR A 73 23.80 18.75 6.26
N ARG A 74 22.54 18.94 6.66
CA ARG A 74 22.07 20.23 7.18
C ARG A 74 22.82 20.65 8.45
N SER A 75 23.04 19.70 9.35
CA SER A 75 23.82 19.95 10.56
C SER A 75 25.25 20.34 10.21
N LEU A 76 25.90 19.61 9.29
CA LEU A 76 27.26 19.94 8.84
C LEU A 76 27.32 21.34 8.20
N ALA A 77 26.40 21.66 7.30
CA ALA A 77 26.29 22.98 6.68
C ALA A 77 26.15 24.11 7.72
N SER A 78 25.37 23.90 8.78
CA SER A 78 25.20 24.89 9.86
C SER A 78 26.39 25.00 10.82
N SER A 79 27.28 24.00 10.83
CA SER A 79 28.39 23.89 11.79
C SER A 79 29.75 24.28 11.21
N THR A 80 29.87 24.35 9.88
CA THR A 80 31.10 24.79 9.22
C THR A 80 31.15 26.30 9.09
N SER A 81 32.35 26.87 9.23
CA SER A 81 32.60 28.31 9.06
C SER A 81 33.08 28.65 7.65
N ASP A 82 33.47 27.64 6.87
CA ASP A 82 33.97 27.84 5.51
C ASP A 82 32.80 27.93 4.51
N PRO A 83 32.69 29.00 3.71
CA PRO A 83 31.59 29.19 2.77
C PRO A 83 31.52 28.12 1.67
N PHE A 84 32.65 27.56 1.24
CA PHE A 84 32.69 26.52 0.22
C PHE A 84 32.15 25.20 0.77
N ASP A 85 32.58 24.81 1.97
CA ASP A 85 32.07 23.63 2.66
C ASP A 85 30.57 23.75 2.96
N GLN A 86 30.12 24.93 3.39
CA GLN A 86 28.69 25.18 3.66
C GLN A 86 27.86 24.94 2.40
N GLN A 87 28.27 25.53 1.27
CA GLN A 87 27.58 25.34 -0.02
C GLN A 87 27.58 23.88 -0.46
N TYR A 88 28.70 23.18 -0.29
CA TYR A 88 28.82 21.77 -0.62
C TYR A 88 27.82 20.91 0.19
N TYR A 89 27.76 21.10 1.51
CA TYR A 89 26.83 20.37 2.36
C TYR A 89 25.36 20.73 2.10
N ASP A 90 25.05 21.98 1.76
CA ASP A 90 23.70 22.39 1.37
C ASP A 90 23.24 21.68 0.08
N ILE A 91 24.13 21.52 -0.90
CA ILE A 91 23.83 20.75 -2.12
C ILE A 91 23.53 19.29 -1.78
N LEU A 92 24.34 18.66 -0.91
CA LEU A 92 24.10 17.28 -0.49
C LEU A 92 22.79 17.15 0.29
N ALA A 93 22.51 18.04 1.23
CA ALA A 93 21.24 18.07 1.96
C ALA A 93 20.04 18.19 1.01
N LYS A 94 20.16 18.99 -0.05
CA LYS A 94 19.13 19.12 -1.07
C LYS A 94 18.96 17.84 -1.89
N ASP A 95 20.04 17.21 -2.35
CA ASP A 95 19.99 15.93 -3.06
C ASP A 95 19.28 14.85 -2.26
N TYR A 96 19.60 14.71 -0.96
CA TYR A 96 18.91 13.77 -0.07
C TYR A 96 17.46 14.18 0.23
N SER A 97 17.14 15.47 0.22
CA SER A 97 15.73 15.93 0.30
C SER A 97 14.91 15.49 -0.92
N ASP A 98 15.50 15.55 -2.11
CA ASP A 98 14.84 15.16 -3.36
C ASP A 98 14.69 13.64 -3.47
N LYS A 99 15.69 12.88 -3.02
CA LYS A 99 15.61 11.41 -2.87
C LYS A 99 14.49 10.99 -1.93
N LEU A 100 14.41 11.61 -0.75
CA LEU A 100 13.34 11.36 0.21
C LEU A 100 11.95 11.63 -0.40
N ARG A 101 11.80 12.73 -1.12
CA ARG A 101 10.54 13.06 -1.81
C ARG A 101 10.20 12.01 -2.87
N SER A 102 11.20 11.52 -3.59
CA SER A 102 11.05 10.42 -4.55
C SER A 102 10.59 9.13 -3.86
N ASP A 103 11.17 8.76 -2.71
CA ASP A 103 10.71 7.60 -1.94
C ASP A 103 9.24 7.73 -1.56
N PHE A 104 8.79 8.91 -1.11
CA PHE A 104 7.37 9.15 -0.81
C PHE A 104 6.46 9.00 -2.03
N TRP A 105 6.89 9.48 -3.21
CA TRP A 105 6.16 9.27 -4.44
C TRP A 105 6.05 7.79 -4.81
N TRP A 106 7.16 7.05 -4.73
CA TRP A 106 7.17 5.62 -5.01
C TRP A 106 6.32 4.83 -4.00
N MET A 107 6.35 5.20 -2.71
CA MET A 107 5.47 4.58 -1.71
C MET A 107 4.00 4.78 -2.05
N GLY A 108 3.62 6.00 -2.46
CA GLY A 108 2.26 6.32 -2.88
C GLY A 108 1.83 5.55 -4.12
N ILE A 109 2.69 5.50 -5.15
CA ILE A 109 2.44 4.75 -6.38
C ILE A 109 2.28 3.25 -6.09
N THR A 110 3.20 2.65 -5.34
CA THR A 110 3.13 1.22 -4.97
C THR A 110 1.88 0.92 -4.14
N ALA A 111 1.51 1.78 -3.19
CA ALA A 111 0.29 1.62 -2.41
C ALA A 111 -0.96 1.67 -3.32
N ALA A 112 -1.04 2.64 -4.22
CA ALA A 112 -2.16 2.78 -5.14
C ALA A 112 -2.28 1.56 -6.07
N LEU A 113 -1.17 1.10 -6.65
CA LEU A 113 -1.14 -0.10 -7.49
C LEU A 113 -1.57 -1.35 -6.71
N SER A 114 -1.13 -1.51 -5.47
CA SER A 114 -1.54 -2.63 -4.61
C SER A 114 -3.04 -2.60 -4.29
N VAL A 115 -3.61 -1.41 -4.06
CA VAL A 115 -5.05 -1.26 -3.83
C VAL A 115 -5.84 -1.63 -5.09
N ILE A 116 -5.41 -1.14 -6.26
CA ILE A 116 -6.05 -1.44 -7.55
C ILE A 116 -5.98 -2.94 -7.84
N ASP A 117 -4.81 -3.57 -7.70
CA ASP A 117 -4.62 -5.03 -7.88
C ASP A 117 -5.56 -5.83 -6.97
N ALA A 118 -5.63 -5.48 -5.68
CA ALA A 118 -6.51 -6.17 -4.74
C ALA A 118 -8.01 -5.98 -5.05
N TRP A 119 -8.39 -4.80 -5.55
CA TRP A 119 -9.77 -4.50 -5.94
C TRP A 119 -10.18 -5.27 -7.19
N VAL A 120 -9.32 -5.30 -8.22
CA VAL A 120 -9.55 -6.09 -9.45
C VAL A 120 -9.65 -7.58 -9.12
N ASP A 121 -8.73 -8.11 -8.32
CA ASP A 121 -8.73 -9.52 -7.92
C ASP A 121 -10.01 -9.91 -7.17
N ALA A 122 -10.47 -9.04 -6.26
CA ALA A 122 -11.71 -9.30 -5.53
C ALA A 122 -12.93 -9.32 -6.48
N HIS A 123 -12.97 -8.42 -7.46
CA HIS A 123 -14.08 -8.36 -8.43
C HIS A 123 -14.10 -9.57 -9.38
N LEU A 124 -12.92 -10.06 -9.78
CA LEU A 124 -12.80 -11.25 -10.64
C LEU A 124 -13.18 -12.55 -9.91
N VAL A 125 -12.86 -12.68 -8.62
CA VAL A 125 -13.26 -13.86 -7.82
C VAL A 125 -14.79 -13.93 -7.66
N ASP A 126 -15.46 -12.79 -7.53
CA ASP A 126 -16.92 -12.77 -7.45
C ASP A 126 -17.56 -13.14 -8.82
N PHE A 127 -16.96 -12.71 -9.93
CA PHE A 127 -17.38 -13.11 -11.28
C PHE A 127 -17.20 -14.61 -11.57
N ASP A 128 -16.05 -15.20 -11.22
CA ASP A 128 -15.81 -16.64 -11.42
C ASP A 128 -16.81 -17.50 -10.63
N ARG A 129 -17.17 -17.10 -9.40
CA ARG A 129 -18.19 -17.80 -8.59
C ARG A 129 -19.58 -17.74 -9.21
N GLU A 130 -19.94 -16.63 -9.85
CA GLU A 130 -21.23 -16.52 -10.55
C GLU A 130 -21.23 -17.30 -11.87
N ARG A 131 -20.13 -17.29 -12.63
CA ARG A 131 -20.00 -18.10 -13.85
C ARG A 131 -20.13 -19.59 -13.54
N ASP A 132 -19.50 -20.07 -12.48
CA ASP A 132 -19.54 -21.49 -12.11
C ASP A 132 -20.94 -21.95 -11.67
N ARG A 133 -21.87 -21.04 -11.35
CA ARG A 133 -23.29 -21.36 -11.09
C ARG A 133 -24.14 -21.48 -12.36
N ILE A 134 -23.62 -21.05 -13.50
CA ILE A 134 -24.34 -21.04 -14.77
C ILE A 134 -23.81 -22.19 -15.62
N HIS A 135 -24.49 -23.34 -15.53
CA HIS A 135 -24.21 -24.47 -16.40
C HIS A 135 -25.17 -24.47 -17.59
N MET A 136 -24.63 -24.33 -18.80
CA MET A 136 -25.37 -24.60 -20.04
C MET A 136 -25.26 -26.10 -20.32
N LYS A 137 -26.38 -26.82 -20.16
CA LYS A 137 -26.46 -28.21 -20.60
C LYS A 137 -27.05 -28.22 -22.01
N PHE A 138 -26.29 -28.79 -22.94
CA PHE A 138 -26.73 -29.04 -24.30
C PHE A 138 -27.30 -30.47 -24.34
N ASP A 139 -28.61 -30.58 -24.52
CA ASP A 139 -29.30 -31.86 -24.74
C ASP A 139 -29.99 -31.81 -26.11
N GLY A 140 -29.43 -32.52 -27.08
CA GLY A 140 -29.94 -32.54 -28.47
C GLY A 140 -29.95 -31.15 -29.16
N GLU A 141 -31.14 -30.68 -29.56
CA GLU A 141 -31.38 -29.40 -30.24
C GLU A 141 -31.75 -28.23 -29.29
N GLN A 142 -31.73 -28.43 -27.97
CA GLN A 142 -32.18 -27.43 -27.00
C GLN A 142 -31.06 -27.00 -26.04
N ILE A 143 -31.08 -25.71 -25.68
CA ILE A 143 -30.17 -25.12 -24.68
C ILE A 143 -30.96 -24.95 -23.39
N ILE A 144 -30.57 -25.67 -22.33
CA ILE A 144 -31.19 -25.57 -21.00
C ILE A 144 -30.23 -24.82 -20.08
N LEU A 145 -30.69 -23.66 -19.59
CA LEU A 145 -30.02 -22.86 -18.57
C LEU A 145 -30.43 -23.37 -17.19
N SER A 146 -29.48 -23.95 -16.44
CA SER A 146 -29.69 -24.39 -15.07
C SER A 146 -28.96 -23.43 -14.11
N LEU A 147 -29.70 -22.87 -13.15
CA LEU A 147 -29.18 -22.06 -12.05
C LEU A 147 -29.21 -22.92 -10.77
N GLU A 148 -28.05 -23.19 -10.19
CA GLU A 148 -27.96 -23.78 -8.84
C GLU A 148 -28.02 -22.66 -7.79
N PHE A 149 -29.00 -22.77 -6.89
CA PHE A 149 -29.26 -21.82 -5.79
C PHE A 149 -28.48 -22.19 -4.52
#